data_AF-M7NH39-F1
#
_entry.id   AF-M7NH39-F1
#
_cell.length_a   1.000
_cell.length_b   1.000
_cell.length_c   1.000
_cell.angle_alpha   90.00
_cell.angle_beta   90.00
_cell.angle_gamma   90.00
#
_symmetry.space_group_name_H-M   'P 1'
#
loop_
_entity.id
_entity.type
_entity.pdbx_description
1 polymer ?
#
loop_
_entity_poly.entity_id
_entity_poly.type
_entity_poly.pdbx_seq_one_letter_code
_entity_poly.pdbx_strand_id
1 'polypeptide(L)'
;MEILFRSQLYSRLPLKSPTRAGYNREMTMNGGIQMNIPEEGRAVSIRLVTTVRQPGEKPFRNFIRAEGQLIEKAGRFYLSFEENMDGHGVRTMVRMGHDEGLIMRNGDVSMRLPLVPGERREGRYASGGVELPLTVKTDSVRYEPGSDGRFSAAYDLLSGSETVGTYDVEFTYSEGKA
;
A
#
# COMPACT_ATOMS: atom_id res chain seq x y z
N MET A 1 13.01 -0.42 5.81
CA MET A 1 12.72 -0.63 4.37
C MET A 1 12.03 0.55 3.68
N GLU A 2 11.44 1.48 4.44
CA GLU A 2 11.01 2.81 3.97
C GLU A 2 12.18 3.67 3.40
N ILE A 3 13.40 3.35 3.81
CA ILE A 3 14.63 4.10 3.53
C ILE A 3 14.98 4.14 2.02
N LEU A 4 14.71 3.08 1.27
CA LEU A 4 15.04 3.00 -0.17
C LEU A 4 13.99 3.68 -1.06
N PHE A 5 12.71 3.68 -0.66
CA PHE A 5 11.70 4.45 -1.38
C PHE A 5 11.87 5.96 -1.14
N ARG A 6 12.31 6.35 0.06
CA ARG A 6 12.67 7.75 0.38
C ARG A 6 13.88 8.25 -0.41
N SER A 7 14.97 7.48 -0.53
CA SER A 7 16.23 8.01 -1.10
C SER A 7 16.09 8.54 -2.54
N GLN A 8 15.30 7.87 -3.38
CA GLN A 8 15.12 8.24 -4.79
C GLN A 8 14.02 9.30 -5.02
N LEU A 9 13.06 9.41 -4.09
CA LEU A 9 12.04 10.47 -4.16
C LEU A 9 12.56 11.81 -3.62
N TYR A 10 13.41 11.80 -2.60
CA TYR A 10 14.03 13.01 -2.05
C TYR A 10 15.14 13.59 -2.94
N SER A 11 15.85 12.78 -3.73
CA SER A 11 16.92 13.25 -4.62
C SER A 11 16.44 14.06 -5.82
N ARG A 12 15.12 14.11 -6.07
CA ARG A 12 14.50 14.80 -7.22
C ARG A 12 13.53 15.93 -6.84
N LEU A 13 13.27 16.13 -5.55
CA LEU A 13 12.54 17.30 -5.07
C LEU A 13 13.52 18.48 -4.90
N PRO A 14 13.19 19.70 -5.34
CA PRO A 14 14.04 20.86 -5.07
C PRO A 14 14.13 21.05 -3.54
N LEU A 15 15.35 20.95 -3.01
CA LEU A 15 15.68 21.24 -1.61
C LEU A 15 15.26 22.68 -1.28
N LYS A 16 14.11 22.86 -0.63
CA LYS A 16 13.83 24.11 0.10
C LYS A 16 14.25 23.91 1.55
N SER A 17 15.25 24.69 1.94
CA SER A 17 15.74 24.81 3.31
C SER A 17 14.61 25.23 4.25
N PRO A 18 14.47 24.62 5.45
CA PRO A 18 13.43 25.03 6.38
C PRO A 18 13.81 26.36 7.02
N THR A 19 13.03 27.40 6.71
CA THR A 19 13.03 28.64 7.49
C THR A 19 12.19 28.41 8.73
N ARG A 20 12.76 28.70 9.89
CA ARG A 20 12.16 28.55 11.21
C ARG A 20 11.09 29.63 11.41
N ALA A 21 9.82 29.26 11.44
CA ALA A 21 8.74 30.13 11.91
C ALA A 21 7.65 29.27 12.58
N GLY A 22 7.43 29.53 13.86
CA GLY A 22 6.35 28.89 14.62
C GLY A 22 4.98 29.40 14.18
N TYR A 23 3.96 28.58 14.35
CA TYR A 23 2.59 29.04 14.54
C TYR A 23 1.75 27.92 15.16
N ASN A 24 1.25 28.17 16.37
CA ASN A 24 0.08 27.48 16.91
C ASN A 24 -1.14 27.96 16.12
N ARG A 25 -1.91 27.05 15.52
CA ARG A 25 -3.30 27.31 15.16
C ARG A 25 -4.08 26.00 15.08
N GLU A 26 -5.12 25.90 15.90
CA GLU A 26 -6.22 24.97 15.68
C GLU A 26 -6.77 25.17 14.26
N MET A 27 -6.89 24.08 13.52
CA MET A 27 -7.73 23.99 12.33
C MET A 27 -8.47 22.65 12.37
N THR A 28 -9.73 22.71 12.76
CA THR A 28 -10.75 21.73 12.39
C THR A 28 -10.99 21.83 10.88
N MET A 29 -10.88 20.72 10.15
CA MET A 29 -11.64 20.46 8.90
C MET A 29 -11.49 19.00 8.43
N ASN A 30 -12.57 18.26 8.63
CA ASN A 30 -13.33 17.46 7.65
C ASN A 30 -12.57 16.79 6.49
N GLY A 31 -12.72 15.47 6.39
CA GLY A 31 -12.44 14.70 5.17
C GLY A 31 -11.69 13.39 5.37
N GLY A 32 -11.43 12.97 6.61
CA GLY A 32 -10.90 11.64 6.88
C GLY A 32 -11.86 10.59 6.31
N ILE A 33 -11.37 9.73 5.42
CA ILE A 33 -12.09 8.52 5.05
C ILE A 33 -12.25 7.72 6.33
N GLN A 34 -13.44 7.81 6.94
CA GLN A 34 -13.78 7.02 8.11
C GLN A 34 -13.92 5.57 7.62
N MET A 35 -12.86 4.78 7.79
CA MET A 35 -12.95 3.33 7.66
C MET A 35 -13.75 2.79 8.84
N ASN A 36 -15.08 2.87 8.74
CA ASN A 36 -15.96 2.05 9.57
C ASN A 36 -15.83 0.60 9.11
N ILE A 37 -15.13 -0.22 9.91
CA ILE A 37 -15.25 -1.67 9.81
C ILE A 37 -15.91 -2.18 11.09
N PRO A 38 -17.23 -2.43 11.06
CA PRO A 38 -17.83 -3.37 11.99
C PRO A 38 -18.58 -4.45 11.21
N GLU A 39 -17.86 -5.52 10.87
CA GLU A 39 -18.34 -6.86 10.58
C GLU A 39 -17.19 -7.80 10.99
N GLU A 40 -17.48 -8.86 11.74
CA GLU A 40 -16.48 -9.80 12.27
C GLU A 40 -15.72 -10.46 11.10
N GLY A 41 -14.47 -10.04 10.90
CA GLY A 41 -13.57 -10.72 9.97
C GLY A 41 -13.20 -12.11 10.48
N ARG A 42 -12.81 -12.99 9.57
CA ARG A 42 -12.21 -14.28 9.91
C ARG A 42 -10.73 -14.08 10.16
N ALA A 43 -10.22 -14.57 11.30
CA ALA A 43 -8.81 -14.51 11.62
C ALA A 43 -7.98 -15.34 10.63
N VAL A 44 -6.92 -14.74 10.11
CA VAL A 44 -6.03 -15.35 9.11
C VAL A 44 -4.58 -15.01 9.36
N SER A 45 -3.69 -15.98 9.15
CA SER A 45 -2.26 -15.70 8.99
C SER A 45 -1.99 -15.22 7.59
N ILE A 46 -1.18 -14.18 7.47
CA ILE A 46 -0.89 -13.51 6.21
C ILE A 46 0.61 -13.54 5.96
N ARG A 47 0.98 -13.80 4.71
CA ARG A 47 2.33 -13.56 4.19
C ARG A 47 2.24 -12.61 3.01
N LEU A 48 3.01 -11.52 3.10
CA LEU A 48 3.22 -10.58 2.02
C LEU A 48 4.65 -10.74 1.50
N VAL A 49 4.76 -10.96 0.19
CA VAL A 49 6.00 -10.89 -0.55
C VAL A 49 5.94 -9.70 -1.48
N THR A 50 6.99 -8.88 -1.49
CA THR A 50 7.10 -7.76 -2.43
C THR A 50 8.45 -7.82 -3.12
N THR A 51 8.47 -7.82 -4.45
CA THR A 51 9.69 -7.64 -5.23
C THR A 51 9.67 -6.23 -5.82
N VAL A 52 10.75 -5.49 -5.59
CA VAL A 52 10.85 -4.07 -5.96
C VAL A 52 12.02 -3.89 -6.91
N ARG A 53 11.77 -3.18 -8.02
CA ARG A 53 12.78 -2.76 -8.99
C ARG A 53 12.67 -1.26 -9.17
N GLN A 54 13.72 -0.52 -8.85
CA GLN A 54 13.76 0.94 -8.95
C GLN A 54 14.92 1.38 -9.84
N PRO A 55 14.78 2.48 -10.60
CA PRO A 55 15.88 3.04 -11.37
C PRO A 55 17.08 3.36 -10.47
N GLY A 56 18.27 2.88 -10.85
CA GLY A 56 19.52 3.15 -10.12
C GLY A 56 19.76 2.30 -8.88
N GLU A 57 18.83 1.42 -8.51
CA GLU A 57 18.96 0.55 -7.33
C GLU A 57 19.02 -0.94 -7.74
N LYS A 58 19.68 -1.76 -6.92
CA LYS A 58 19.61 -3.22 -7.09
C LYS A 58 18.20 -3.70 -6.73
N PRO A 59 17.60 -4.61 -7.52
CA PRO A 59 16.34 -5.23 -7.15
C PRO A 59 16.43 -5.89 -5.77
N PHE A 60 15.36 -5.77 -4.98
CA PHE A 60 15.28 -6.40 -3.67
C PHE A 60 13.90 -7.02 -3.44
N ARG A 61 13.84 -7.94 -2.49
CA ARG A 61 12.62 -8.66 -2.12
C ARG A 61 12.38 -8.54 -0.62
N ASN A 62 11.16 -8.17 -0.25
CA ASN A 62 10.69 -8.10 1.12
C ASN A 62 9.74 -9.24 1.47
N PHE A 63 9.73 -9.58 2.76
CA PHE A 63 8.85 -10.59 3.33
C PHE A 63 8.28 -10.09 4.65
N ILE A 64 6.95 -10.11 4.75
CA ILE A 64 6.22 -9.80 5.98
C ILE A 64 5.35 -11.01 6.32
N ARG A 65 5.29 -11.34 7.61
CA ARG A 65 4.27 -12.22 8.19
C ARG A 65 3.49 -11.41 9.20
N ALA A 66 2.18 -11.56 9.19
CA ALA A 66 1.28 -10.85 10.09
C ALA A 66 0.05 -11.71 10.36
N GLU A 67 -0.58 -11.49 11.51
CA GLU A 67 -1.95 -11.92 11.73
C GLU A 67 -2.90 -10.80 11.29
N GLY A 68 -4.06 -11.18 10.79
CA GLY A 68 -5.03 -10.22 10.29
C GLY A 68 -6.42 -10.81 10.15
N GLN A 69 -7.23 -10.12 9.33
CA GLN A 69 -8.63 -10.42 9.15
C GLN A 69 -8.96 -10.51 7.66
N LEU A 70 -9.65 -11.58 7.28
CA LEU A 70 -10.34 -11.71 6.00
C LEU A 70 -11.80 -11.31 6.18
N ILE A 71 -12.20 -10.22 5.52
CA ILE A 71 -13.53 -9.62 5.63
C ILE A 71 -14.23 -9.77 4.29
N GLU A 72 -15.47 -10.22 4.30
CA GLU A 72 -16.35 -10.22 3.13
C GLU A 72 -17.40 -9.12 3.30
N LYS A 73 -17.47 -8.19 2.35
CA LYS A 73 -18.45 -7.10 2.38
C LYS A 73 -18.99 -6.82 0.99
N ALA A 74 -20.31 -6.93 0.84
CA ALA A 74 -21.02 -6.74 -0.44
C ALA A 74 -20.41 -7.58 -1.58
N GLY A 75 -20.11 -8.85 -1.32
CA GLY A 75 -19.53 -9.79 -2.30
C GLY A 75 -18.07 -9.50 -2.67
N ARG A 76 -17.36 -8.67 -1.88
CA ARG A 76 -15.94 -8.34 -2.08
C ARG A 76 -15.13 -8.80 -0.88
N PHE A 77 -13.95 -9.34 -1.14
CA PHE A 77 -13.03 -9.79 -0.10
C PHE A 77 -11.97 -8.74 0.21
N TYR A 78 -11.67 -8.59 1.49
CA TYR A 78 -10.67 -7.67 2.00
C TYR A 78 -9.73 -8.39 2.96
N LEU A 79 -8.43 -8.20 2.80
CA LEU A 79 -7.45 -8.48 3.85
C LEU A 79 -7.17 -7.20 4.62
N SER A 80 -7.19 -7.26 5.96
CA SER A 80 -6.79 -6.15 6.83
C SER A 80 -5.79 -6.66 7.87
N PHE A 81 -4.62 -6.04 7.95
CA PHE A 81 -3.56 -6.41 8.90
C PHE A 81 -2.62 -5.24 9.18
N GLU A 82 -1.76 -5.38 10.19
CA GLU A 82 -0.72 -4.42 10.52
C GLU A 82 0.64 -4.92 10.05
N GLU A 83 1.35 -4.09 9.28
CA GLU A 83 2.75 -4.28 8.92
C GLU A 83 3.60 -3.74 10.07
N ASN A 84 3.91 -4.59 11.05
CA ASN A 84 4.81 -4.21 12.15
C ASN A 84 6.26 -4.37 11.71
N MET A 85 6.91 -3.26 11.37
CA MET A 85 8.36 -3.18 11.15
C MET A 85 8.95 -2.06 12.02
N ASP A 86 9.87 -2.41 12.91
CA ASP A 86 10.70 -1.45 13.67
C ASP A 86 9.92 -0.36 14.44
N GLY A 87 8.73 -0.67 14.96
CA GLY A 87 7.91 0.27 15.74
C GLY A 87 7.05 1.22 14.90
N HIS A 88 7.08 1.07 13.57
CA HIS A 88 6.25 1.82 12.63
C HIS A 88 4.97 1.05 12.32
N GLY A 89 3.84 1.56 12.79
CA GLY A 89 2.53 0.92 12.64
C GLY A 89 1.88 1.31 11.33
N VAL A 90 1.96 0.45 10.31
CA VAL A 90 1.25 0.65 9.04
C VAL A 90 0.10 -0.34 8.94
N ARG A 91 -1.14 0.16 8.97
CA ARG A 91 -2.33 -0.65 8.72
C ARG A 91 -2.54 -0.80 7.22
N THR A 92 -2.54 -2.03 6.74
CA THR A 92 -2.74 -2.38 5.34
C THR A 92 -4.10 -3.01 5.12
N MET A 93 -4.81 -2.51 4.13
CA MET A 93 -6.05 -3.10 3.62
C MET A 93 -5.91 -3.40 2.13
N VAL A 94 -6.24 -4.62 1.74
CA VAL A 94 -6.24 -5.05 0.34
C VAL A 94 -7.63 -5.49 -0.04
N ARG A 95 -8.28 -4.78 -0.96
CA ARG A 95 -9.49 -5.28 -1.62
C ARG A 95 -9.06 -6.20 -2.76
N MET A 96 -9.49 -7.45 -2.72
CA MET A 96 -9.11 -8.49 -3.65
C MET A 96 -10.28 -8.80 -4.59
N GLY A 97 -10.01 -8.80 -5.89
CA GLY A 97 -10.97 -9.12 -6.93
C GLY A 97 -10.29 -9.79 -8.12
N HIS A 98 -11.07 -10.46 -8.95
CA HIS A 98 -10.56 -11.17 -10.13
C HIS A 98 -10.03 -10.23 -11.21
N ASP A 99 -10.71 -9.10 -11.42
CA ASP A 99 -10.38 -8.14 -12.48
C ASP A 99 -9.69 -6.87 -11.96
N GLU A 100 -9.84 -6.58 -10.67
CA GLU A 100 -9.28 -5.38 -10.06
C GLU A 100 -8.90 -5.62 -8.60
N GLY A 101 -8.04 -4.75 -8.09
CA GLY A 101 -7.66 -4.71 -6.68
C GLY A 101 -7.50 -3.28 -6.18
N LEU A 102 -7.25 -3.17 -4.88
CA LEU A 102 -6.91 -1.90 -4.26
C LEU A 102 -6.05 -2.16 -3.04
N ILE A 103 -4.87 -1.55 -3.00
CA ILE A 103 -4.01 -1.53 -1.81
C ILE A 103 -4.17 -0.17 -1.14
N MET A 104 -4.48 -0.19 0.14
CA MET A 104 -4.49 0.99 1.01
C MET A 104 -3.55 0.74 2.17
N ARG A 105 -2.72 1.73 2.49
CA ARG A 105 -1.93 1.75 3.71
C ARG A 105 -2.19 3.04 4.45
N ASN A 106 -2.21 2.99 5.78
CA ASN A 106 -2.39 4.16 6.64
C ASN A 106 -1.48 4.03 7.86
N GLY A 107 -0.86 5.13 8.28
CA GLY A 107 0.13 5.17 9.34
C GLY A 107 1.32 6.03 8.92
N ASP A 108 2.54 5.63 9.31
CA ASP A 108 3.79 6.33 8.95
C ASP A 108 4.00 6.45 7.45
N VAL A 109 3.44 5.50 6.70
CA VAL A 109 3.21 5.59 5.27
C VAL A 109 1.71 5.51 5.01
N SER A 110 1.18 6.47 4.26
CA SER A 110 -0.17 6.39 3.70
C SER A 110 -0.08 6.23 2.19
N MET A 111 -0.87 5.31 1.64
CA MET A 111 -1.00 5.18 0.18
C MET A 111 -2.36 4.66 -0.22
N ARG A 112 -2.75 4.99 -1.45
CA ARG A 112 -3.91 4.43 -2.13
C ARG A 112 -3.51 4.06 -3.56
N LEU A 113 -3.50 2.76 -3.85
CA LEU A 113 -3.11 2.20 -5.14
C LEU A 113 -4.27 1.40 -5.74
N PRO A 114 -5.12 2.00 -6.57
CA PRO A 114 -6.08 1.24 -7.39
C PRO A 114 -5.32 0.40 -8.42
N LEU A 115 -5.69 -0.88 -8.53
CA LEU A 115 -5.04 -1.85 -9.42
C LEU A 115 -6.06 -2.33 -10.45
N VAL A 116 -5.93 -1.85 -11.69
CA VAL A 116 -6.87 -2.19 -12.78
C VAL A 116 -6.05 -2.50 -14.05
N PRO A 117 -5.90 -3.77 -14.43
CA PRO A 117 -5.09 -4.17 -15.59
C PRO A 117 -5.50 -3.44 -16.87
N GLY A 118 -4.50 -3.00 -17.64
CA GLY A 118 -4.73 -2.28 -18.90
C GLY A 118 -5.06 -0.79 -18.75
N GLU A 119 -5.21 -0.30 -17.51
CA GLU A 119 -5.50 1.10 -17.24
C GLU A 119 -4.38 1.81 -16.45
N ARG A 120 -4.36 3.14 -16.57
CA ARG A 120 -3.59 4.02 -15.70
C ARG A 120 -4.55 4.70 -14.73
N ARG A 121 -4.34 4.54 -13.43
CA ARG A 121 -5.20 5.09 -12.38
C ARG A 121 -4.42 6.01 -11.46
N GLU A 122 -5.07 7.07 -11.01
CA GLU A 122 -4.48 7.97 -10.01
C GLU A 122 -4.30 7.24 -8.68
N GLY A 123 -3.10 7.34 -8.13
CA GLY A 123 -2.73 6.89 -6.81
C GLY A 123 -2.12 8.02 -5.99
N ARG A 124 -1.91 7.75 -4.70
CA ARG A 124 -1.23 8.70 -3.80
C ARG A 124 -0.32 7.94 -2.88
N TYR A 125 0.81 8.56 -2.59
CA TYR A 125 1.74 8.15 -1.55
C TYR A 125 1.99 9.34 -0.63
N ALA A 126 2.09 9.09 0.67
CA ALA A 126 2.44 10.09 1.65
C ALA A 126 3.31 9.47 2.74
N SER A 127 4.33 10.20 3.17
CA SER A 127 5.20 9.83 4.29
C SER A 127 5.86 11.08 4.86
N GLY A 128 5.98 11.14 6.20
CA GLY A 128 6.66 12.25 6.88
C GLY A 128 6.08 13.64 6.57
N GLY A 129 4.76 13.73 6.32
CA GLY A 129 4.07 14.99 5.98
C GLY A 129 4.25 15.45 4.53
N VAL A 130 4.98 14.70 3.70
CA VAL A 130 5.11 14.95 2.26
C VAL A 130 4.18 14.01 1.52
N GLU A 131 3.48 14.56 0.53
CA GLU A 131 2.60 13.78 -0.34
C GLU A 131 3.07 13.85 -1.77
N LEU A 132 2.85 12.75 -2.47
CA LEU A 132 3.24 12.56 -3.84
C LEU A 132 2.05 11.96 -4.62
N PRO A 133 1.53 12.67 -5.63
CA PRO A 133 0.60 12.07 -6.58
C PRO A 133 1.35 11.03 -7.43
N LEU A 134 0.70 9.90 -7.66
CA LEU A 134 1.23 8.80 -8.46
C LEU A 134 0.25 8.45 -9.57
N THR A 135 0.78 7.88 -10.66
CA THR A 135 -0.01 7.10 -11.60
C THR A 135 0.36 5.63 -11.43
N VAL A 136 -0.65 4.79 -11.22
CA VAL A 136 -0.52 3.34 -11.12
C VAL A 136 -0.83 2.76 -12.50
N LYS A 137 0.15 2.13 -13.14
CA LYS A 137 -0.04 1.34 -14.35
C LYS A 137 -0.01 -0.13 -13.97
N THR A 138 -1.15 -0.80 -14.07
CA THR A 138 -1.26 -2.21 -13.65
C THR A 138 -1.10 -3.12 -14.86
N ASP A 139 -0.14 -4.03 -14.76
CA ASP A 139 0.11 -5.04 -15.79
C ASP A 139 -0.74 -6.29 -15.56
N SER A 140 -0.91 -6.72 -14.30
CA SER A 140 -1.78 -7.85 -13.98
C SER A 140 -2.32 -7.82 -12.55
N VAL A 141 -3.47 -8.46 -12.37
CA VAL A 141 -4.06 -8.83 -11.08
C VAL A 141 -4.49 -10.29 -11.19
N ARG A 142 -4.30 -11.07 -10.12
CA ARG A 142 -4.84 -12.43 -10.00
C ARG A 142 -5.36 -12.64 -8.59
N TYR A 143 -6.56 -13.20 -8.49
CA TYR A 143 -7.15 -13.59 -7.22
C TYR A 143 -7.62 -15.05 -7.26
N GLU A 144 -7.12 -15.82 -6.31
CA GLU A 144 -7.46 -17.22 -6.04
C GLU A 144 -8.07 -17.28 -4.64
N PRO A 145 -9.41 -17.18 -4.50
CA PRO A 145 -10.08 -17.23 -3.21
C PRO A 145 -10.08 -18.66 -2.63
N GLY A 146 -10.27 -18.75 -1.31
CA GLY A 146 -10.33 -20.01 -0.58
C GLY A 146 -9.93 -19.82 0.87
N SER A 147 -9.94 -20.91 1.65
CA SER A 147 -9.40 -20.93 3.02
C SER A 147 -7.89 -20.68 3.04
N ASP A 148 -7.20 -21.11 1.98
CA ASP A 148 -5.81 -20.77 1.66
C ASP A 148 -5.80 -19.95 0.37
N GLY A 149 -6.03 -18.64 0.50
CA GLY A 149 -6.19 -17.77 -0.66
C GLY A 149 -4.92 -17.03 -1.06
N ARG A 150 -4.91 -16.55 -2.30
CA ARG A 150 -3.82 -15.77 -2.87
C ARG A 150 -4.32 -14.60 -3.71
N PHE A 151 -3.77 -13.43 -3.47
CA PHE A 151 -3.92 -12.25 -4.33
C PHE A 151 -2.54 -11.78 -4.78
N SER A 152 -2.36 -11.57 -6.08
CA SER A 152 -1.12 -11.01 -6.63
C SER A 152 -1.38 -9.92 -7.65
N ALA A 153 -0.45 -8.99 -7.74
CA ALA A 153 -0.48 -7.91 -8.72
C ALA A 153 0.92 -7.52 -9.17
N ALA A 154 1.04 -7.16 -10.45
CA ALA A 154 2.23 -6.55 -11.03
C ALA A 154 1.88 -5.14 -11.53
N TYR A 155 2.62 -4.13 -11.11
CA TYR A 155 2.34 -2.75 -11.47
C TYR A 155 3.58 -1.85 -11.46
N ASP A 156 3.54 -0.82 -12.29
CA ASP A 156 4.47 0.31 -12.27
C ASP A 156 3.85 1.49 -11.49
N LEU A 157 4.69 2.19 -10.74
CA LEU A 157 4.36 3.50 -10.18
C LEU A 157 5.10 4.58 -10.98
N LEU A 158 4.37 5.61 -11.38
CA LEU A 158 4.91 6.75 -12.09
C LEU A 158 4.68 8.05 -11.31
N SER A 159 5.67 8.94 -11.34
CA SER A 159 5.54 10.33 -10.92
C SER A 159 5.64 11.21 -12.15
N GLY A 160 4.53 11.85 -12.54
CA GLY A 160 4.41 12.45 -13.87
C GLY A 160 4.59 11.38 -14.96
N SER A 161 5.56 11.58 -15.85
CA SER A 161 5.87 10.65 -16.95
C SER A 161 6.96 9.63 -16.61
N GLU A 162 7.56 9.68 -15.42
CA GLU A 162 8.69 8.84 -15.07
C GLU A 162 8.28 7.66 -14.19
N THR A 163 8.72 6.45 -14.54
CA THR A 163 8.59 5.27 -13.69
C THR A 163 9.53 5.38 -12.49
N VAL A 164 8.96 5.46 -11.29
CA VAL A 164 9.70 5.53 -10.02
C VAL A 164 9.89 4.14 -9.38
N GLY A 165 9.18 3.12 -9.87
CA GLY A 165 9.42 1.73 -9.51
C GLY A 165 8.42 0.75 -10.14
N THR A 166 8.85 -0.51 -10.26
CA THR A 166 8.05 -1.66 -10.68
C THR A 166 7.95 -2.66 -9.54
N TYR A 167 6.73 -3.14 -9.30
CA TYR A 167 6.37 -3.92 -8.12
C TYR A 167 5.67 -5.22 -8.52
N ASP A 168 6.14 -6.32 -7.95
CA ASP A 168 5.37 -7.56 -7.86
C ASP A 168 4.97 -7.77 -6.39
N VAL A 169 3.68 -7.86 -6.12
CA VAL A 169 3.16 -8.15 -4.78
C VAL A 169 2.40 -9.48 -4.80
N GLU A 170 2.61 -10.27 -3.76
CA GLU A 170 1.85 -11.49 -3.49
C GLU A 170 1.43 -11.50 -2.02
N PHE A 171 0.12 -11.54 -1.80
CA PHE A 171 -0.52 -11.72 -0.51
C PHE A 171 -1.10 -13.13 -0.48
N THR A 172 -0.63 -13.97 0.44
CA THR A 172 -1.23 -15.27 0.74
C THR A 172 -1.81 -15.25 2.14
N TYR A 173 -2.98 -15.86 2.33
CA TYR A 173 -3.64 -15.94 3.63
C TYR A 173 -4.19 -17.34 3.90
N SER A 174 -4.23 -17.73 5.17
CA SER A 174 -4.77 -19.02 5.61
C SER A 174 -5.69 -18.84 6.82
N GLU A 175 -6.93 -19.35 6.72
CA GLU A 175 -7.88 -19.39 7.83
C GLU A 175 -7.45 -20.41 8.90
N GLY A 176 -7.65 -20.08 10.19
CA GLY A 176 -7.52 -21.05 11.29
C GLY A 176 -6.09 -21.41 11.73
N LYS A 177 -5.09 -20.59 11.40
CA LYS A 177 -3.70 -20.74 11.89
C LYS A 177 -3.21 -19.54 12.72
N ALA A 178 -4.04 -18.99 13.59
CA ALA A 178 -3.59 -17.98 14.56
C ALA A 178 -2.61 -18.58 15.60
#